data_AF-A0AAU0NUC6-F1
#
_entry.id   AF-A0AAU0NUC6-F1
#
_cell.length_a   1.000
_cell.length_b   1.000
_cell.length_c   1.000
_cell.angle_alpha   90.00
_cell.angle_beta   90.00
_cell.angle_gamma   90.00
#
_symmetry.space_group_name_H-M   'P 1'
#
loop_
_entity.id
_entity.type
_entity.pdbx_description
1 polymer ?
#
loop_
_entity_poly.entity_id
_entity_poly.type
_entity_poly.pdbx_seq_one_letter_code
_entity_poly.pdbx_strand_id
1 'polypeptide(L)'
;MFINFITKIILTNNMQLSNHDAQLSRYFNAVPEVKLGILTNGIQYKFFTDLTADNIMDDAPFLVLDITNVNDTDIENLSKFKKDIFDTDSLVKYAEELVYASALNTALKDLFKNPNDDF
;
A
#
# COMPACT_ATOMS: atom_id res chain seq x y z
N MET A 1 -25.31 7.39 -7.11
CA MET A 1 -24.73 8.71 -6.80
C MET A 1 -23.91 8.72 -5.49
N PHE A 2 -23.27 7.62 -5.04
CA PHE A 2 -22.44 7.66 -3.80
C PHE A 2 -21.38 6.54 -3.74
N ILE A 3 -20.50 6.48 -4.73
CA ILE A 3 -19.18 5.83 -4.59
C ILE A 3 -18.22 6.73 -5.35
N ASN A 4 -17.84 7.88 -4.78
CA ASN A 4 -17.05 8.85 -5.55
C ASN A 4 -16.00 9.60 -4.76
N PHE A 5 -15.57 9.14 -3.58
CA PHE A 5 -14.58 9.94 -2.85
C PHE A 5 -13.37 9.25 -2.21
N ILE A 6 -13.23 7.91 -2.12
CA ILE A 6 -12.07 7.41 -1.32
C ILE A 6 -11.34 6.17 -1.84
N THR A 7 -11.51 5.71 -3.08
CA THR A 7 -10.58 4.71 -3.64
C THR A 7 -10.63 4.72 -5.15
N LYS A 8 -9.54 5.11 -5.80
CA LYS A 8 -9.42 4.91 -7.24
C LYS A 8 -8.70 3.58 -7.47
N ILE A 9 -9.49 2.54 -7.68
CA ILE A 9 -9.00 1.19 -8.02
C ILE A 9 -8.74 1.18 -9.52
N ILE A 10 -7.49 0.96 -9.93
CA ILE A 10 -7.17 0.71 -11.34
C ILE A 10 -7.00 -0.79 -11.52
N LEU A 11 -7.97 -1.39 -12.21
CA LEU A 11 -7.93 -2.78 -12.65
C LEU A 11 -7.18 -2.84 -13.98
N THR A 12 -6.06 -3.55 -14.02
CA THR A 12 -5.29 -3.75 -15.25
C THR A 12 -5.46 -5.19 -15.72
N ASN A 13 -5.99 -5.40 -16.93
CA ASN A 13 -6.19 -6.73 -17.52
C ASN A 13 -4.89 -7.41 -18.02
N ASN A 14 -3.71 -6.87 -17.67
CA ASN A 14 -2.43 -7.33 -18.18
C ASN A 14 -1.58 -7.89 -17.03
N MET A 15 -0.92 -9.04 -17.26
CA MET A 15 -0.16 -9.76 -16.22
C MET A 15 1.05 -8.98 -15.68
N GLN A 16 1.51 -7.92 -16.36
CA GLN A 16 2.64 -7.08 -15.92
C GLN A 16 2.17 -5.74 -15.34
N LEU A 17 2.30 -5.61 -14.01
CA LEU A 17 1.89 -4.41 -13.26
C LEU A 17 2.84 -3.21 -13.45
N SER A 18 4.11 -3.44 -13.78
CA SER A 18 5.16 -2.39 -13.87
C SER A 18 4.85 -1.28 -14.87
N ASN A 19 4.07 -1.55 -15.91
CA ASN A 19 3.71 -0.56 -16.93
C ASN A 19 2.53 0.34 -16.52
N HIS A 20 1.92 0.08 -15.37
CA HIS A 20 0.70 0.76 -14.93
C HIS A 20 0.90 1.65 -13.68
N ASP A 21 2.07 1.60 -13.05
CA ASP A 21 2.43 2.44 -11.90
C ASP A 21 2.35 3.94 -12.26
N ALA A 22 2.86 4.32 -13.43
CA ALA A 22 2.80 5.71 -13.91
C ALA A 22 1.37 6.19 -14.19
N GLN A 23 0.48 5.29 -14.62
CA GLN A 23 -0.92 5.64 -14.85
C GLN A 23 -1.65 5.86 -13.51
N LEU A 24 -1.43 4.97 -12.54
CA LEU A 24 -2.01 5.11 -11.21
C LEU A 24 -1.51 6.38 -10.52
N SER A 25 -0.19 6.63 -10.52
CA SER A 25 0.41 7.83 -9.95
C SER A 25 -0.20 9.12 -10.51
N ARG A 26 -0.36 9.22 -11.84
CA ARG A 26 -1.00 10.39 -12.46
C ARG A 26 -2.43 10.60 -12.00
N TYR A 27 -3.19 9.52 -11.81
CA TYR A 27 -4.57 9.61 -11.36
C TYR A 27 -4.70 9.89 -9.87
N PHE A 28 -3.77 9.37 -9.06
CA PHE A 28 -3.65 9.65 -7.64
C PHE A 28 -3.35 11.14 -7.43
N ASN A 29 -2.25 11.63 -7.99
CA ASN A 29 -1.76 13.00 -7.79
C ASN A 29 -2.70 14.07 -8.36
N ALA A 30 -3.58 13.70 -9.28
CA ALA A 30 -4.59 14.60 -9.87
C ALA A 30 -5.81 14.85 -8.97
N VAL A 31 -5.98 14.08 -7.89
CA VAL A 31 -7.15 14.15 -6.99
C VAL A 31 -6.65 14.24 -5.54
N PRO A 32 -6.51 15.46 -4.97
CA PRO A 32 -5.94 15.68 -3.63
C PRO A 32 -6.59 14.92 -2.48
N GLU A 33 -7.86 14.53 -2.63
CA GLU A 33 -8.61 13.78 -1.63
C GLU A 33 -8.27 12.29 -1.61
N VAL A 34 -7.51 11.79 -2.61
CA VAL A 34 -7.08 10.39 -2.66
C VAL A 34 -5.89 10.19 -1.73
N LYS A 35 -6.08 9.31 -0.75
CA LYS A 35 -5.03 8.87 0.19
C LYS A 35 -4.63 7.40 0.01
N LEU A 36 -5.32 6.68 -0.87
CA LEU A 36 -5.06 5.26 -1.15
C LEU A 36 -5.23 4.94 -2.64
N GLY A 37 -4.18 4.36 -3.22
CA GLY A 37 -4.17 3.79 -4.56
C GLY A 37 -4.06 2.27 -4.50
N ILE A 38 -4.81 1.57 -5.35
CA ILE A 38 -4.71 0.11 -5.48
C ILE A 38 -4.47 -0.25 -6.94
N LEU A 39 -3.39 -0.98 -7.19
CA LEU A 39 -3.06 -1.56 -8.49
C LEU A 39 -3.19 -3.08 -8.43
N THR A 40 -3.94 -3.68 -9.36
CA THR A 40 -4.11 -5.13 -9.39
C THR A 40 -4.33 -5.69 -10.78
N ASN A 41 -3.89 -6.94 -10.97
CA ASN A 41 -4.19 -7.79 -12.13
C ASN A 41 -5.19 -8.92 -11.81
N GLY A 42 -5.84 -8.85 -10.64
CA GLY A 42 -6.77 -9.86 -10.13
C GLY A 42 -6.12 -10.96 -9.29
N ILE A 43 -4.79 -11.14 -9.39
CA ILE A 43 -4.01 -12.09 -8.56
C ILE A 43 -3.20 -11.32 -7.52
N GLN A 44 -2.38 -10.39 -7.98
CA GLN A 44 -1.57 -9.53 -7.10
C GLN A 44 -2.26 -8.19 -6.88
N TYR A 45 -2.28 -7.73 -5.64
CA TYR A 45 -2.81 -6.43 -5.22
C TYR A 45 -1.68 -5.63 -4.57
N LYS A 46 -1.43 -4.43 -5.06
CA LYS A 46 -0.44 -3.48 -4.51
C LYS A 46 -1.17 -2.25 -4.01
N PHE A 47 -0.88 -1.84 -2.79
CA PHE A 47 -1.50 -0.69 -2.12
C PHE A 47 -0.47 0.42 -1.95
N PHE A 48 -0.85 1.64 -2.29
CA PHE A 48 0.00 2.83 -2.30
C PHE A 48 -0.66 3.97 -1.52
N THR A 49 0.16 4.83 -0.92
CA THR A 49 -0.23 6.01 -0.13
C THR A 49 0.52 7.25 -0.63
N ASP A 50 0.40 8.37 0.07
CA ASP A 50 1.17 9.59 -0.11
C ASP A 50 1.89 10.02 1.18
N LEU A 51 2.37 9.05 1.96
CA LEU A 51 2.98 9.30 3.27
C LEU A 51 4.33 10.02 3.16
N THR A 52 5.05 9.82 2.05
CA THR A 52 6.35 10.48 1.83
C THR A 52 6.18 11.96 1.47
N ALA A 53 5.17 12.27 0.65
CA ALA A 53 4.87 13.62 0.20
C ALA A 53 3.38 13.78 -0.10
N ASP A 54 2.74 14.78 0.52
CA ASP A 54 1.30 15.01 0.41
C ASP A 54 0.83 15.14 -1.06
N ASN A 55 -0.22 14.38 -1.41
CA ASN A 55 -0.78 14.27 -2.77
C ASN A 55 0.24 13.84 -3.85
N ILE A 56 1.32 13.18 -3.45
CA ILE A 56 2.26 12.50 -4.34
C ILE A 56 2.31 11.04 -3.93
N MET A 57 1.81 10.17 -4.81
CA MET A 57 1.83 8.73 -4.56
C MET A 57 3.26 8.24 -4.31
N ASP A 58 3.43 7.46 -3.24
CA ASP A 58 4.68 6.80 -2.88
C ASP A 58 5.14 5.88 -4.04
N ASP A 59 6.45 5.86 -4.32
CA ASP A 59 7.02 5.07 -5.41
C ASP A 59 6.89 3.55 -5.17
N ALA A 60 6.88 3.13 -3.90
CA ALA A 60 6.78 1.74 -3.49
C ALA A 60 5.44 1.48 -2.78
N PRO A 61 4.80 0.32 -3.04
CA PRO A 61 3.60 -0.06 -2.31
C PRO A 61 3.95 -0.39 -0.86
N PHE A 62 3.12 0.04 0.09
CA PHE A 62 3.28 -0.30 1.51
C PHE A 62 2.74 -1.72 1.82
N LEU A 63 1.87 -2.25 0.97
CA LEU A 63 1.33 -3.62 1.09
C LEU A 63 1.23 -4.27 -0.30
N VAL A 64 1.69 -5.51 -0.40
CA VAL A 64 1.55 -6.35 -1.59
C VAL A 64 0.98 -7.70 -1.17
N LEU A 65 -0.09 -8.13 -1.84
CA LEU A 65 -0.80 -9.36 -1.55
C LEU A 65 -0.95 -10.21 -2.79
N ASP A 66 -0.76 -11.52 -2.65
CA ASP A 66 -1.11 -12.51 -3.68
C ASP A 66 -2.34 -13.29 -3.20
N ILE A 67 -3.47 -13.11 -3.89
CA ILE A 67 -4.74 -13.73 -3.50
C ILE A 67 -4.71 -15.27 -3.60
N THR A 68 -3.74 -15.83 -4.31
CA THR A 68 -3.55 -17.28 -4.43
C THR A 68 -2.68 -17.86 -3.32
N ASN A 69 -2.03 -17.00 -2.53
CA ASN A 69 -1.14 -17.37 -1.44
C ASN A 69 -1.32 -16.45 -0.23
N VAL A 70 -2.56 -16.40 0.27
CA VAL A 70 -2.95 -15.56 1.42
C VAL A 70 -2.80 -16.38 2.70
N ASN A 71 -2.14 -15.82 3.71
CA ASN A 71 -2.09 -16.38 5.07
C ASN A 71 -3.05 -15.64 6.03
N ASP A 72 -3.19 -16.12 7.27
CA ASP A 72 -4.11 -15.52 8.24
C ASP A 72 -3.80 -14.04 8.54
N THR A 73 -2.51 -13.66 8.58
CA THR A 73 -2.07 -12.26 8.75
C THR A 73 -2.51 -11.40 7.57
N ASP A 74 -2.43 -11.92 6.35
CA ASP A 74 -2.89 -11.22 5.14
C ASP A 74 -4.42 -11.02 5.18
N ILE A 75 -5.17 -12.01 5.67
CA ILE A 75 -6.62 -11.90 5.87
C ILE A 75 -6.95 -10.84 6.90
N GLU A 76 -6.22 -10.80 8.02
CA GLU A 76 -6.38 -9.78 9.06
C GLU A 76 -6.08 -8.39 8.51
N ASN A 77 -4.98 -8.24 7.77
CA ASN A 77 -4.60 -6.98 7.12
C ASN A 77 -5.68 -6.55 6.11
N LEU A 78 -6.15 -7.45 5.24
CA LEU A 78 -7.24 -7.20 4.28
C LEU A 78 -8.55 -6.79 4.96
N SER A 79 -8.83 -7.32 6.15
CA SER A 79 -10.06 -7.00 6.90
C SER A 79 -10.15 -5.52 7.25
N LYS A 80 -9.02 -4.84 7.40
CA LYS A 80 -8.92 -3.40 7.70
C LYS A 80 -9.24 -2.51 6.50
N PHE A 81 -9.24 -3.06 5.28
CA PHE A 81 -9.59 -2.34 4.05
C PHE A 81 -11.07 -2.48 3.64
N LYS A 82 -11.91 -3.09 4.49
CA LYS A 82 -13.33 -3.29 4.20
C LYS A 82 -14.11 -1.97 4.24
N LYS A 83 -14.99 -1.81 3.25
CA LYS A 83 -15.83 -0.61 3.01
C LYS A 83 -16.66 -0.14 4.21
N ASP A 84 -17.04 -1.04 5.11
CA ASP A 84 -17.85 -0.70 6.29
C ASP A 84 -17.02 -0.06 7.43
N ILE A 85 -15.68 -0.02 7.29
CA ILE A 85 -14.70 0.57 8.22
C ILE A 85 -13.88 1.66 7.50
N PHE A 86 -14.40 2.21 6.40
CA PHE A 86 -13.66 3.14 5.53
C PHE A 86 -13.58 4.55 6.14
N ASP A 87 -12.72 4.70 7.14
CA ASP A 87 -12.23 5.98 7.66
C ASP A 87 -10.82 6.22 7.12
N THR A 88 -10.67 7.29 6.32
CA THR A 88 -9.39 7.64 5.68
C THR A 88 -8.28 7.81 6.71
N ASP A 89 -8.57 8.44 7.85
CA ASP A 89 -7.58 8.71 8.89
C ASP A 89 -7.06 7.42 9.52
N SER A 90 -7.97 6.48 9.81
CA SER A 90 -7.61 5.15 10.33
C SER A 90 -6.78 4.34 9.33
N LEU A 91 -7.06 4.47 8.02
CA LEU A 91 -6.32 3.77 6.98
C LEU A 91 -4.91 4.33 6.80
N VAL A 92 -4.78 5.65 6.79
CA VAL A 92 -3.48 6.34 6.72
C VAL A 92 -2.61 5.94 7.91
N LYS A 93 -3.15 5.97 9.14
CA LYS A 93 -2.44 5.50 10.34
C LYS A 93 -1.99 4.04 10.23
N TYR A 94 -2.85 3.18 9.69
CA TYR A 94 -2.48 1.78 9.53
C TYR A 94 -1.37 1.59 8.48
N ALA A 95 -1.39 2.37 7.39
CA ALA A 95 -0.29 2.36 6.43
C ALA A 95 1.02 2.86 7.06
N GLU A 96 0.97 3.93 7.87
CA GLU A 96 2.12 4.41 8.66
C GLU A 96 2.68 3.29 9.54
N GLU A 97 1.83 2.60 10.31
CA GLU A 97 2.23 1.47 11.17
C GLU A 97 2.96 0.38 10.37
N LEU A 98 2.45 0.00 9.20
CA LEU A 98 3.07 -1.01 8.34
C LEU A 98 4.42 -0.55 7.80
N VAL A 99 4.53 0.71 7.36
CA VAL A 99 5.79 1.29 6.88
C VAL A 99 6.83 1.32 8.00
N TYR A 100 6.45 1.77 9.19
CA TYR A 100 7.34 1.78 10.36
C TYR A 100 7.78 0.37 10.77
N ALA A 101 6.84 -0.58 10.82
CA ALA A 101 7.16 -1.97 11.14
C ALA A 101 8.11 -2.59 10.11
N SER A 102 7.93 -2.29 8.82
CA SER A 102 8.81 -2.75 7.74
C SER A 102 10.21 -2.15 7.86
N ALA A 103 10.30 -0.85 8.10
CA ALA A 103 11.58 -0.14 8.29
C ALA A 103 12.34 -0.66 9.52
N LEU A 104 11.65 -0.85 10.65
CA LEU A 104 12.22 -1.42 11.87
C LEU A 104 12.74 -2.85 11.64
N ASN A 105 11.94 -3.71 11.01
CA ASN A 105 12.35 -5.08 10.71
C ASN A 105 13.57 -5.13 9.79
N THR A 106 13.65 -4.20 8.83
CA THR A 106 14.81 -4.06 7.94
C THR A 106 16.05 -3.66 8.73
N ALA A 107 15.95 -2.62 9.55
CA ALA A 107 17.05 -2.16 10.39
C ALA A 107 17.55 -3.26 11.36
N LEU A 108 16.64 -4.00 11.99
CA LEU A 108 16.99 -5.14 12.86
C LEU A 108 17.71 -6.24 12.09
N LYS A 109 17.21 -6.62 10.90
CA LYS A 109 17.87 -7.61 10.05
C LYS A 109 19.27 -7.17 9.64
N ASP A 110 19.46 -5.90 9.35
CA ASP A 110 20.76 -5.35 8.97
C ASP A 110 21.74 -5.38 10.15
N LEU A 111 21.29 -5.04 11.37
CA LEU A 111 22.08 -5.20 12.60
C LEU A 111 22.48 -6.66 12.86
N PHE A 112 21.60 -7.63 12.61
CA PHE A 112 21.94 -9.05 12.77
C PHE A 112 22.93 -9.55 11.72
N LYS A 113 22.91 -8.98 10.50
CA LYS A 113 23.84 -9.35 9.42
C LYS A 113 25.21 -8.70 9.58
N ASN A 114 25.21 -7.44 10.00
CA ASN A 114 26.39 -6.63 10.24
C ASN A 114 26.32 -6.10 11.69
N PRO A 115 26.55 -6.94 12.70
CA PRO A 115 26.67 -6.46 14.06
C PRO A 115 27.82 -5.45 14.09
N ASN A 116 27.53 -4.19 14.45
CA ASN A 116 28.60 -3.23 14.71
C ASN A 116 29.43 -3.76 15.89
N ASP A 117 30.76 -3.76 15.76
CA ASP A 117 31.73 -4.20 16.77
C ASP A 117 31.73 -3.36 18.07
N ASP A 118 30.77 -2.44 18.25
CA ASP A 118 30.69 -1.52 19.40
C ASP A 118 29.92 -2.09 20.62
N PHE A 119 29.65 -3.40 20.67
CA PHE A 119 29.11 -4.09 21.85
C PHE A 119 29.75 -5.45 22.13
#